data_AF-A0A518BV59-F1
#
_entry.id   AF-A0A518BV59-F1
#
_cell.length_a   1.000
_cell.length_b   1.000
_cell.length_c   1.000
_cell.angle_alpha   90.00
_cell.angle_beta   90.00
_cell.angle_gamma   90.00
#
_symmetry.space_group_name_H-M   'P 1'
#
loop_
_entity.id
_entity.type
_entity.pdbx_description
1 polymer ?
#
loop_
_entity_poly.entity_id
_entity_poly.type
_entity_poly.pdbx_seq_one_letter_code
_entity_poly.pdbx_strand_id
1 'polypeptide(L)'
;MITSASRALLVAALFVSCAHADIYQWEYADPASGSRIRQESSTTCPDGAGRDALPDADLSNLDLSMAWLPNKDLTGVNFQNTNLSTAYLLESILTNTNFTGANLTTVVILGDYYDSLTFSNSNLTESTIRIDGDTYHNHSYHNLSFENANLTDAALFLYDSWLEGRLNLDNAILTNALLNSEFYSASIMNADLTDAWLFGEYIDARFDNSTLRGAHIRSNITGAHFTNADLTNTDFRESGITQQQIDQAAAAEGLINNEGYVRQFNLGSGDSRLIDAPSSDDEAPVTVVEGMNLASDSHLQLKAVMHWFREPLITFASPDTPVSLGGTLEIEIVSLDDIDFLFWDNTTIQFFDWNNADVTGWFDEIIINTPIGTFDTTSLATDGTATFNLSNIIPGDANLDNTVDLLDLAILADSFNTSDDAYWWTGDFNEDLAVDLLDLSILAANFGTTNVPAPATLTISALALMITARRN
;
A
#
# COMPACT_ATOMS: atom_id res chain seq x y z
N MET A 1 24.82 66.71 -28.48
CA MET A 1 26.25 66.55 -28.81
C MET A 1 26.86 65.68 -27.71
N ILE A 2 27.63 64.66 -28.11
CA ILE A 2 28.39 63.71 -27.29
C ILE A 2 27.62 62.47 -26.79
N THR A 3 27.80 61.42 -27.59
CA THR A 3 27.69 59.98 -27.31
C THR A 3 28.81 59.52 -26.36
N SER A 4 28.54 58.74 -25.31
CA SER A 4 29.55 57.92 -24.60
C SER A 4 29.50 56.49 -25.16
N ALA A 5 30.45 56.03 -25.98
CA ALA A 5 31.79 55.60 -25.59
C ALA A 5 31.77 54.61 -24.41
N SER A 6 31.68 53.31 -24.72
CA SER A 6 32.52 52.22 -24.16
C SER A 6 32.02 50.86 -24.67
N ARG A 7 32.38 50.51 -25.91
CA ARG A 7 32.36 49.13 -26.42
C ARG A 7 33.69 48.89 -27.11
N ALA A 8 34.65 48.31 -26.39
CA ALA A 8 35.68 47.43 -26.95
C ALA A 8 36.55 46.86 -25.82
N LEU A 9 36.85 45.57 -25.97
CA LEU A 9 37.87 44.77 -25.29
C LEU A 9 37.55 44.23 -23.88
N LEU A 10 36.95 43.03 -23.86
CA LEU A 10 37.59 41.91 -23.18
C LEU A 10 37.45 40.66 -24.07
N VAL A 11 38.60 40.14 -24.51
CA VAL A 11 38.78 38.90 -25.27
C VAL A 11 39.16 37.81 -24.26
N ALA A 12 38.53 36.64 -24.42
CA ALA A 12 38.95 35.31 -24.00
C ALA A 12 39.09 35.01 -22.49
N ALA A 13 38.08 34.33 -21.97
CA ALA A 13 38.27 32.96 -21.49
C ALA A 13 37.00 32.16 -21.82
N LEU A 14 37.02 31.52 -23.00
CA LEU A 14 36.21 30.33 -23.24
C LEU A 14 36.68 29.27 -22.24
N PHE A 15 36.02 29.20 -21.09
CA PHE A 15 35.84 27.90 -20.45
C PHE A 15 34.66 27.26 -21.17
N VAL A 16 34.94 26.57 -22.28
CA VAL A 16 34.20 25.34 -22.53
C VAL A 16 34.74 24.40 -21.45
N SER A 17 34.21 24.48 -20.23
CA SER A 17 34.29 23.33 -19.35
C SER A 17 33.56 22.23 -20.11
N CYS A 18 34.21 21.08 -20.29
CA CYS A 18 33.53 19.89 -20.75
C CYS A 18 32.24 19.78 -19.92
N ALA A 19 31.08 19.74 -20.57
CA ALA A 19 29.80 19.63 -19.88
C ALA A 19 29.84 18.39 -18.97
N HIS A 20 29.37 18.57 -17.74
CA HIS A 20 29.49 17.66 -16.60
C HIS A 20 29.29 16.18 -16.96
N ALA A 21 30.36 15.40 -16.87
CA ALA A 21 30.31 13.95 -16.82
C ALA A 21 30.36 13.52 -15.35
N ASP A 22 29.55 14.10 -14.47
CA ASP A 22 29.45 13.66 -13.07
C ASP A 22 28.02 13.16 -12.83
N ILE A 23 27.87 12.10 -12.05
CA ILE A 23 26.58 11.66 -11.52
C ILE A 23 26.42 12.21 -10.10
N TYR A 24 25.45 13.10 -9.92
CA TYR A 24 25.15 13.74 -8.63
C TYR A 24 24.12 12.94 -7.82
N GLN A 25 24.12 13.18 -6.51
CA GLN A 25 23.08 12.68 -5.61
C GLN A 25 21.84 13.58 -5.70
N TRP A 26 20.71 13.12 -5.15
CA TRP A 26 19.54 13.95 -4.93
C TRP A 26 19.50 14.57 -3.52
N GLU A 27 18.75 15.66 -3.38
CA GLU A 27 18.40 16.28 -2.09
C GLU A 27 16.93 16.71 -2.09
N TYR A 28 16.33 16.94 -0.91
CA TYR A 28 15.01 17.55 -0.85
C TYR A 28 15.11 19.05 -1.19
N ALA A 29 14.23 19.53 -2.06
CA ALA A 29 14.23 20.93 -2.51
C ALA A 29 13.97 21.91 -1.35
N ASP A 30 13.14 21.51 -0.39
CA ASP A 30 12.94 22.23 0.86
C ASP A 30 12.80 21.23 2.03
N PRO A 31 13.91 20.85 2.67
CA PRO A 31 13.90 19.90 3.79
C PRO A 31 13.13 20.40 5.01
N ALA A 32 12.89 21.72 5.13
CA ALA A 32 12.30 22.33 6.31
C ALA A 32 10.76 22.37 6.25
N SER A 33 10.16 22.32 5.07
CA SER A 33 8.70 22.32 4.89
C SER A 33 8.06 20.93 4.97
N GLY A 34 8.86 19.86 5.11
CA GLY A 34 8.36 18.48 4.98
C GLY A 34 7.99 18.11 3.54
N SER A 35 8.27 18.99 2.56
CA SER A 35 8.06 18.71 1.15
C SER A 35 8.88 17.51 0.70
N ARG A 36 8.21 16.55 0.04
CA ARG A 36 8.84 15.34 -0.51
C ARG A 36 9.43 15.54 -1.92
N ILE A 37 9.47 16.78 -2.40
CA ILE A 37 10.03 17.12 -3.70
C ILE A 37 11.56 16.98 -3.65
N ARG A 38 12.11 16.17 -4.56
CA ARG A 38 13.54 15.96 -4.73
C ARG A 38 14.11 16.82 -5.87
N GLN A 39 15.38 17.17 -5.79
CA GLN A 39 16.14 17.87 -6.82
C GLN A 39 17.57 17.33 -6.90
N GLU A 40 18.29 17.68 -7.97
CA GLU A 40 19.73 17.41 -8.08
C GLU A 40 20.50 18.15 -6.98
N SER A 41 21.40 17.46 -6.28
CA SER A 41 22.32 18.06 -5.32
C SER A 41 23.61 18.51 -6.00
N SER A 42 24.40 19.32 -5.28
CA SER A 42 25.79 19.61 -5.65
C SER A 42 26.79 18.51 -5.26
N THR A 43 26.31 17.48 -4.55
CA THR A 43 27.15 16.38 -4.04
C THR A 43 27.24 15.27 -5.08
N THR A 44 28.44 14.89 -5.52
CA THR A 44 28.62 13.74 -6.42
C THR A 44 28.31 12.44 -5.69
N CYS A 45 27.81 11.43 -6.40
CA CYS A 45 27.79 10.07 -5.87
C CYS A 45 29.22 9.62 -5.50
N PRO A 46 29.40 8.67 -4.57
CA PRO A 46 30.73 8.19 -4.16
C PRO A 46 31.65 7.84 -5.34
N ASP A 47 31.12 7.12 -6.34
CA ASP A 47 31.83 6.79 -7.58
C ASP A 47 31.31 7.56 -8.81
N GLY A 48 30.55 8.64 -8.59
CA GLY A 48 29.90 9.42 -9.66
C GLY A 48 30.80 10.42 -10.38
N ALA A 49 31.96 10.77 -9.81
CA ALA A 49 32.86 11.76 -10.41
C ALA A 49 33.48 11.24 -11.72
N GLY A 50 33.35 12.00 -12.81
CA GLY A 50 33.84 11.63 -14.14
C GLY A 50 33.01 10.53 -14.83
N ARG A 51 31.82 10.19 -14.30
CA ARG A 51 30.84 9.26 -14.90
C ARG A 51 29.67 10.01 -15.54
N ASP A 52 29.23 9.55 -16.70
CA ASP A 52 28.01 10.04 -17.34
C ASP A 52 27.08 8.86 -17.64
N ALA A 53 25.79 9.05 -17.37
CA ALA A 53 24.75 8.07 -17.62
C ALA A 53 24.18 8.30 -19.03
N LEU A 54 24.95 7.87 -20.03
CA LEU A 54 24.60 7.90 -21.44
C LEU A 54 24.24 6.48 -21.92
N PRO A 55 23.54 6.34 -23.06
CA PRO A 55 23.28 5.03 -23.64
C PRO A 55 24.53 4.18 -23.79
N ASP A 56 24.39 2.88 -23.52
CA ASP A 56 25.44 1.85 -23.54
C ASP A 56 26.59 2.08 -22.54
N ALA A 57 26.47 3.02 -21.60
CA ALA A 57 27.51 3.27 -20.59
C ALA A 57 27.69 2.06 -19.66
N ASP A 58 28.94 1.76 -19.32
CA ASP A 58 29.28 0.78 -18.29
C ASP A 58 29.42 1.48 -16.92
N LEU A 59 28.39 1.33 -16.09
CA LEU A 59 28.32 1.84 -14.73
C LEU A 59 28.29 0.70 -13.71
N SER A 60 28.76 -0.50 -14.11
CA SER A 60 28.73 -1.70 -13.28
C SER A 60 29.70 -1.60 -12.11
N ASN A 61 29.33 -2.22 -10.98
CA ASN A 61 30.11 -2.31 -9.75
C ASN A 61 30.48 -0.96 -9.12
N LEU A 62 29.76 0.11 -9.45
CA LEU A 62 29.96 1.44 -8.88
C LEU A 62 29.06 1.65 -7.66
N ASP A 63 29.49 2.53 -6.75
CA ASP A 63 28.63 3.10 -5.73
C ASP A 63 28.00 4.42 -6.22
N LEU A 64 26.76 4.30 -6.70
CA LEU A 64 25.90 5.37 -7.18
C LEU A 64 24.68 5.55 -6.27
N SER A 65 24.83 5.28 -4.97
CA SER A 65 23.76 5.49 -4.00
C SER A 65 23.24 6.92 -4.06
N MET A 66 21.93 7.10 -3.96
CA MET A 66 21.25 8.40 -4.07
C MET A 66 21.38 9.08 -5.45
N ALA A 67 21.81 8.38 -6.50
CA ALA A 67 21.97 9.00 -7.81
C ALA A 67 20.69 9.70 -8.31
N TRP A 68 20.87 10.93 -8.82
CA TRP A 68 19.85 11.71 -9.50
C TRP A 68 19.96 11.46 -11.01
N LEU A 69 19.07 10.62 -11.54
CA LEU A 69 19.06 10.23 -12.94
C LEU A 69 17.70 10.48 -13.65
N PRO A 70 16.85 11.45 -13.27
CA PRO A 70 15.56 11.61 -13.94
C PRO A 70 15.73 12.08 -15.39
N ASN A 71 14.77 11.74 -16.25
CA ASN A 71 14.72 12.12 -17.66
C ASN A 71 15.96 11.69 -18.47
N LYS A 72 16.67 10.63 -18.03
CA LYS A 72 17.86 10.12 -18.72
C LYS A 72 17.48 9.03 -19.73
N ASP A 73 18.15 9.06 -20.88
CA ASP A 73 18.19 7.90 -21.77
C ASP A 73 19.25 6.92 -21.25
N LEU A 74 18.79 5.89 -20.55
CA LEU A 74 19.64 4.84 -19.98
C LEU A 74 19.65 3.59 -20.87
N THR A 75 19.29 3.73 -22.15
CA THR A 75 19.22 2.60 -23.08
C THR A 75 20.54 1.82 -23.11
N GLY A 76 20.48 0.52 -22.82
CA GLY A 76 21.65 -0.36 -22.84
C GLY A 76 22.66 -0.15 -21.70
N VAL A 77 22.38 0.73 -20.74
CA VAL A 77 23.32 0.99 -19.63
C VAL A 77 23.48 -0.25 -18.76
N ASN A 78 24.73 -0.52 -18.38
CA ASN A 78 25.07 -1.64 -17.51
C ASN A 78 25.22 -1.16 -16.05
N PHE A 79 24.22 -1.45 -15.22
CA PHE A 79 24.23 -1.24 -13.76
C PHE A 79 24.48 -2.54 -12.99
N GLN A 80 25.10 -3.54 -13.60
CA GLN A 80 25.34 -4.82 -12.95
C GLN A 80 26.15 -4.64 -11.65
N ASN A 81 25.65 -5.20 -10.55
CA ASN A 81 26.22 -5.09 -9.20
C ASN A 81 26.44 -3.65 -8.69
N THR A 82 25.78 -2.67 -9.29
CA THR A 82 25.90 -1.27 -8.89
C THR A 82 25.05 -1.02 -7.65
N ASN A 83 25.57 -0.23 -6.71
CA ASN A 83 24.74 0.29 -5.62
C ASN A 83 23.97 1.51 -6.12
N LEU A 84 22.66 1.38 -6.28
CA LEU A 84 21.70 2.42 -6.65
C LEU A 84 20.66 2.61 -5.54
N SER A 85 20.98 2.21 -4.30
CA SER A 85 20.06 2.35 -3.17
C SER A 85 19.58 3.78 -3.08
N THR A 86 18.27 3.99 -2.93
CA THR A 86 17.57 5.28 -2.87
C THR A 86 17.66 6.16 -4.13
N ALA A 87 18.26 5.68 -5.24
CA ALA A 87 18.38 6.47 -6.47
C ALA A 87 17.02 6.88 -7.05
N TYR A 88 17.02 7.92 -7.89
CA TYR A 88 15.82 8.50 -8.48
C TYR A 88 15.92 8.49 -10.02
N LEU A 89 15.14 7.61 -10.66
CA LEU A 89 15.14 7.36 -12.11
C LEU A 89 13.79 7.72 -12.76
N LEU A 90 13.13 8.78 -12.28
CA LEU A 90 11.83 9.25 -12.80
C LEU A 90 11.93 9.64 -14.30
N GLU A 91 10.97 9.19 -15.11
CA GLU A 91 10.86 9.46 -16.55
C GLU A 91 12.11 9.07 -17.36
N SER A 92 12.83 8.03 -16.92
CA SER A 92 14.02 7.54 -17.63
C SER A 92 13.67 6.43 -18.62
N ILE A 93 14.38 6.38 -19.75
CA ILE A 93 14.23 5.30 -20.73
C ILE A 93 15.11 4.13 -20.29
N LEU A 94 14.51 2.95 -20.07
CA LEU A 94 15.20 1.78 -19.50
C LEU A 94 15.37 0.62 -20.49
N THR A 95 15.11 0.84 -21.77
CA THR A 95 15.30 -0.14 -22.85
C THR A 95 16.67 -0.85 -22.77
N ASN A 96 16.69 -2.17 -22.72
CA ASN A 96 17.90 -3.00 -22.64
C ASN A 96 18.84 -2.69 -21.45
N THR A 97 18.35 -2.04 -20.39
CA THR A 97 19.16 -1.72 -19.21
C THR A 97 19.38 -2.98 -18.37
N ASN A 98 20.58 -3.12 -17.81
CA ASN A 98 20.95 -4.28 -17.00
C ASN A 98 21.14 -3.90 -15.53
N PHE A 99 20.21 -4.29 -14.65
CA PHE A 99 20.31 -4.16 -13.20
C PHE A 99 20.67 -5.47 -12.49
N THR A 100 21.25 -6.44 -13.19
CA THR A 100 21.58 -7.75 -12.60
C THR A 100 22.45 -7.59 -11.35
N GLY A 101 22.02 -8.13 -10.21
CA GLY A 101 22.77 -8.05 -8.96
C GLY A 101 22.88 -6.66 -8.34
N ALA A 102 22.21 -5.65 -8.89
CA ALA A 102 22.24 -4.29 -8.37
C ALA A 102 21.56 -4.18 -7.00
N ASN A 103 21.99 -3.23 -6.18
CA ASN A 103 21.26 -2.84 -4.98
C ASN A 103 20.36 -1.64 -5.31
N LEU A 104 19.05 -1.86 -5.30
CA LEU A 104 17.99 -0.92 -5.67
C LEU A 104 17.01 -0.71 -4.50
N THR A 105 17.42 -1.00 -3.26
CA THR A 105 16.58 -0.77 -2.07
C THR A 105 16.05 0.67 -2.05
N THR A 106 14.75 0.84 -1.85
CA THR A 106 14.02 2.13 -1.83
C THR A 106 14.18 2.99 -3.10
N VAL A 107 14.57 2.38 -4.23
CA VAL A 107 14.65 3.10 -5.51
C VAL A 107 13.24 3.53 -5.96
N VAL A 108 13.17 4.67 -6.64
CA VAL A 108 11.98 5.08 -7.37
C VAL A 108 12.30 5.05 -8.86
N ILE A 109 11.67 4.11 -9.55
CA ILE A 109 11.74 3.97 -11.00
C ILE A 109 10.34 4.22 -11.54
N LEU A 110 10.20 5.28 -12.33
CA LEU A 110 9.03 5.50 -13.16
C LEU A 110 9.57 5.58 -14.58
N GLY A 111 9.69 4.43 -15.21
CA GLY A 111 10.28 4.32 -16.53
C GLY A 111 9.20 4.26 -17.58
N ASP A 112 9.35 5.08 -18.59
CA ASP A 112 8.64 4.86 -19.85
C ASP A 112 9.55 3.98 -20.71
N TYR A 113 8.95 3.00 -21.40
CA TYR A 113 9.62 2.15 -22.39
C TYR A 113 10.62 1.16 -21.79
N TYR A 114 10.30 -0.13 -21.96
CA TYR A 114 11.24 -1.21 -21.79
C TYR A 114 11.18 -2.18 -22.97
N ASP A 115 12.33 -2.64 -23.40
CA ASP A 115 12.50 -3.87 -24.16
C ASP A 115 13.65 -4.61 -23.48
N SER A 116 13.43 -5.86 -23.10
CA SER A 116 14.48 -6.73 -22.53
C SER A 116 15.20 -6.11 -21.31
N LEU A 117 14.43 -5.73 -20.28
CA LEU A 117 14.91 -5.15 -19.02
C LEU A 117 15.09 -6.26 -17.95
N THR A 118 16.22 -6.25 -17.25
CA THR A 118 16.52 -7.25 -16.20
C THR A 118 16.90 -6.63 -14.87
N PHE A 119 16.29 -7.16 -13.82
CA PHE A 119 16.55 -6.96 -12.40
C PHE A 119 16.98 -8.27 -11.72
N SER A 120 17.44 -9.27 -12.49
CA SER A 120 17.71 -10.60 -11.95
C SER A 120 18.78 -10.54 -10.85
N ASN A 121 18.56 -11.27 -9.74
CA ASN A 121 19.44 -11.30 -8.57
C ASN A 121 19.63 -9.94 -7.85
N SER A 122 18.81 -8.93 -8.17
CA SER A 122 18.92 -7.60 -7.55
C SER A 122 18.19 -7.54 -6.19
N ASN A 123 18.53 -6.53 -5.39
CA ASN A 123 17.80 -6.20 -4.18
C ASN A 123 16.91 -4.98 -4.40
N LEU A 124 15.60 -5.15 -4.37
CA LEU A 124 14.57 -4.15 -4.65
C LEU A 124 13.65 -3.91 -3.43
N THR A 125 14.10 -4.28 -2.22
CA THR A 125 13.32 -4.08 -0.99
C THR A 125 12.83 -2.64 -0.85
N GLU A 126 11.56 -2.47 -0.49
CA GLU A 126 10.88 -1.16 -0.30
C GLU A 126 10.94 -0.23 -1.54
N SER A 127 11.19 -0.76 -2.74
CA SER A 127 11.23 0.05 -3.96
C SER A 127 9.85 0.33 -4.53
N THR A 128 9.75 1.39 -5.34
CA THR A 128 8.57 1.64 -6.18
C THR A 128 9.01 1.63 -7.63
N ILE A 129 8.47 0.69 -8.40
CA ILE A 129 8.73 0.56 -9.82
C ILE A 129 7.40 0.66 -10.57
N ARG A 130 7.33 1.63 -11.48
CA ARG A 130 6.31 1.70 -12.51
C ARG A 130 6.97 1.61 -13.86
N ILE A 131 6.53 0.67 -14.67
CA ILE A 131 7.04 0.44 -16.03
C ILE A 131 5.84 0.23 -16.95
N ASP A 132 5.72 1.11 -17.95
CA ASP A 132 4.69 1.06 -18.97
C ASP A 132 5.31 0.62 -20.31
N GLY A 133 4.84 -0.51 -20.87
CA GLY A 133 5.22 -0.99 -22.20
C GLY A 133 4.43 -0.26 -23.29
N ASP A 134 5.11 0.41 -24.23
CA ASP A 134 4.45 1.23 -25.26
C ASP A 134 3.99 0.44 -26.50
N THR A 135 2.91 0.98 -27.07
CA THR A 135 2.18 0.66 -28.29
C THR A 135 2.92 0.88 -29.64
N TYR A 136 4.02 1.63 -29.70
CA TYR A 136 4.53 2.13 -31.00
C TYR A 136 5.63 1.30 -31.68
N HIS A 137 6.17 0.23 -31.09
CA HIS A 137 7.34 -0.46 -31.64
C HIS A 137 7.13 -1.97 -31.91
N ASN A 138 6.82 -2.25 -33.17
CA ASN A 138 7.12 -3.46 -33.96
C ASN A 138 7.61 -4.73 -33.20
N HIS A 139 6.66 -5.57 -32.76
CA HIS A 139 6.76 -7.03 -32.59
C HIS A 139 7.98 -7.61 -31.83
N SER A 140 8.61 -6.85 -30.92
CA SER A 140 9.70 -7.40 -30.10
C SER A 140 9.11 -7.92 -28.80
N TYR A 141 9.43 -9.18 -28.45
CA TYR A 141 8.96 -9.82 -27.23
C TYR A 141 9.48 -9.03 -26.02
N HIS A 142 8.62 -8.23 -25.38
CA HIS A 142 8.98 -7.48 -24.18
C HIS A 142 9.29 -8.45 -23.05
N ASN A 143 10.57 -8.69 -22.76
CA ASN A 143 10.99 -9.54 -21.65
C ASN A 143 11.32 -8.66 -20.44
N LEU A 144 10.70 -8.96 -19.32
CA LEU A 144 10.98 -8.34 -18.04
C LEU A 144 11.30 -9.43 -17.02
N SER A 145 12.49 -9.36 -16.41
CA SER A 145 12.94 -10.38 -15.47
C SER A 145 13.33 -9.81 -14.12
N PHE A 146 12.75 -10.39 -13.08
CA PHE A 146 13.06 -10.25 -11.67
C PHE A 146 13.52 -11.58 -11.07
N GLU A 147 14.07 -12.48 -11.89
CA GLU A 147 14.47 -13.82 -11.45
C GLU A 147 15.44 -13.73 -10.26
N ASN A 148 15.16 -14.43 -9.17
CA ASN A 148 15.93 -14.39 -7.92
C ASN A 148 16.04 -12.99 -7.26
N ALA A 149 15.21 -12.02 -7.64
CA ALA A 149 15.24 -10.69 -7.04
C ALA A 149 14.57 -10.69 -5.66
N ASN A 150 15.04 -9.83 -4.77
CA ASN A 150 14.36 -9.54 -3.50
C ASN A 150 13.46 -8.32 -3.67
N LEU A 151 12.15 -8.55 -3.69
CA LEU A 151 11.07 -7.57 -3.84
C LEU A 151 10.29 -7.37 -2.52
N THR A 152 10.86 -7.74 -1.37
CA THR A 152 10.19 -7.60 -0.07
C THR A 152 9.71 -6.16 0.14
N ASP A 153 8.44 -5.96 0.50
CA ASP A 153 7.80 -4.65 0.69
C ASP A 153 7.86 -3.73 -0.56
N ALA A 154 8.14 -4.24 -1.76
CA ALA A 154 8.20 -3.45 -2.98
C ALA A 154 6.80 -3.23 -3.59
N ALA A 155 6.64 -2.12 -4.30
CA ALA A 155 5.46 -1.82 -5.11
C ALA A 155 5.81 -1.82 -6.60
N LEU A 156 5.23 -2.76 -7.35
CA LEU A 156 5.47 -2.98 -8.77
C LEU A 156 4.19 -2.73 -9.56
N PHE A 157 4.24 -1.79 -10.50
CA PHE A 157 3.17 -1.46 -11.43
C PHE A 157 3.68 -1.69 -12.85
N LEU A 158 3.35 -2.85 -13.42
CA LEU A 158 3.96 -3.36 -14.65
C LEU A 158 2.89 -3.60 -15.71
N TYR A 159 2.86 -2.76 -16.73
CA TYR A 159 1.84 -2.83 -17.77
C TYR A 159 2.47 -3.18 -19.12
N ASP A 160 1.91 -4.16 -19.83
CA ASP A 160 2.24 -4.47 -21.22
C ASP A 160 1.00 -4.35 -22.09
N SER A 161 0.93 -3.30 -22.92
CA SER A 161 -0.27 -2.98 -23.70
C SER A 161 -0.69 -4.06 -24.71
N TRP A 162 0.20 -5.01 -25.02
CA TRP A 162 -0.06 -6.08 -25.99
C TRP A 162 -0.23 -7.46 -25.35
N LEU A 163 0.09 -7.62 -24.06
CA LEU A 163 0.03 -8.90 -23.34
C LEU A 163 0.82 -10.02 -24.04
N GLU A 164 1.85 -9.64 -24.82
CA GLU A 164 2.73 -10.55 -25.57
C GLU A 164 4.10 -10.69 -24.88
N GLY A 165 4.40 -9.78 -23.94
CA GLY A 165 5.59 -9.79 -23.13
C GLY A 165 5.66 -10.98 -22.16
N ARG A 166 6.87 -11.30 -21.72
CA ARG A 166 7.11 -12.32 -20.69
C ARG A 166 7.59 -11.64 -19.42
N LEU A 167 6.83 -11.83 -18.35
CA LEU A 167 7.24 -11.55 -16.99
C LEU A 167 7.84 -12.81 -16.35
N ASN A 168 9.07 -12.69 -15.84
CA ASN A 168 9.74 -13.75 -15.10
C ASN A 168 10.07 -13.29 -13.67
N LEU A 169 9.38 -13.87 -12.70
CA LEU A 169 9.52 -13.71 -11.25
C LEU A 169 9.96 -15.02 -10.58
N ASP A 170 10.52 -15.97 -11.34
CA ASP A 170 10.93 -17.25 -10.78
C ASP A 170 11.95 -17.05 -9.64
N ASN A 171 11.73 -17.75 -8.53
CA ASN A 171 12.54 -17.69 -7.30
C ASN A 171 12.64 -16.31 -6.64
N ALA A 172 11.80 -15.34 -7.04
CA ALA A 172 11.78 -14.03 -6.41
C ALA A 172 11.16 -14.09 -5.00
N ILE A 173 11.59 -13.16 -4.14
CA ILE A 173 11.00 -12.95 -2.81
C ILE A 173 10.09 -11.73 -2.89
N LEU A 174 8.79 -11.93 -2.86
CA LEU A 174 7.73 -10.92 -2.92
C LEU A 174 6.99 -10.77 -1.58
N THR A 175 7.61 -11.11 -0.46
CA THR A 175 6.95 -11.00 0.85
C THR A 175 6.44 -9.57 1.08
N ASN A 176 5.16 -9.42 1.43
CA ASN A 176 4.46 -8.12 1.57
C ASN A 176 4.50 -7.20 0.33
N ALA A 177 4.86 -7.72 -0.84
CA ALA A 177 4.96 -6.89 -2.04
C ALA A 177 3.58 -6.58 -2.61
N LEU A 178 3.44 -5.40 -3.20
CA LEU A 178 2.31 -5.03 -4.05
C LEU A 178 2.71 -5.24 -5.51
N LEU A 179 2.03 -6.13 -6.23
CA LEU A 179 2.24 -6.38 -7.65
C LEU A 179 0.94 -6.14 -8.41
N ASN A 180 0.87 -5.02 -9.12
CA ASN A 180 -0.16 -4.74 -10.10
C ASN A 180 0.44 -4.94 -11.50
N SER A 181 0.03 -6.00 -12.19
CA SER A 181 0.55 -6.25 -13.52
C SER A 181 -0.40 -6.97 -14.45
N GLU A 182 -0.18 -6.78 -15.75
CA GLU A 182 -0.98 -7.39 -16.81
C GLU A 182 -0.07 -8.20 -17.73
N PHE A 183 0.03 -9.52 -17.48
CA PHE A 183 0.85 -10.43 -18.28
C PHE A 183 0.20 -11.79 -18.47
N TYR A 184 0.21 -12.27 -19.72
CA TYR A 184 -0.15 -13.64 -20.03
C TYR A 184 1.04 -14.57 -19.86
N SER A 185 0.79 -15.77 -19.30
CA SER A 185 1.81 -16.80 -19.10
C SER A 185 3.03 -16.31 -18.31
N ALA A 186 2.84 -15.42 -17.33
CA ALA A 186 3.88 -15.00 -16.41
C ALA A 186 4.45 -16.22 -15.66
N SER A 187 5.77 -16.23 -15.44
CA SER A 187 6.43 -17.27 -14.66
C SER A 187 6.73 -16.74 -13.27
N ILE A 188 6.14 -17.36 -12.24
CA ILE A 188 6.23 -16.98 -10.84
C ILE A 188 6.49 -18.25 -10.03
N MET A 189 7.37 -19.14 -10.53
CA MET A 189 7.60 -20.45 -9.95
C MET A 189 8.64 -20.39 -8.83
N ASN A 190 8.45 -21.18 -7.77
CA ASN A 190 9.31 -21.22 -6.57
C ASN A 190 9.46 -19.85 -5.88
N ALA A 191 8.55 -18.92 -6.12
CA ALA A 191 8.58 -17.60 -5.53
C ALA A 191 7.97 -17.62 -4.12
N ASP A 192 8.39 -16.69 -3.28
CA ASP A 192 7.76 -16.43 -1.98
C ASP A 192 6.86 -15.21 -2.09
N LEU A 193 5.55 -15.41 -2.11
CA LEU A 193 4.52 -14.38 -2.15
C LEU A 193 3.79 -14.26 -0.80
N THR A 194 4.43 -14.63 0.30
CA THR A 194 3.82 -14.53 1.64
C THR A 194 3.33 -13.11 1.89
N ASP A 195 2.05 -12.98 2.22
CA ASP A 195 1.36 -11.70 2.48
C ASP A 195 1.44 -10.68 1.32
N ALA A 196 1.74 -11.14 0.10
CA ALA A 196 1.79 -10.29 -1.09
C ALA A 196 0.39 -9.96 -1.62
N TRP A 197 0.27 -8.83 -2.30
CA TRP A 197 -0.96 -8.37 -2.94
C TRP A 197 -0.79 -8.37 -4.46
N LEU A 198 -1.59 -9.18 -5.15
CA LEU A 198 -1.55 -9.30 -6.60
C LEU A 198 -2.84 -8.73 -7.21
N PHE A 199 -2.67 -7.76 -8.10
CA PHE A 199 -3.71 -7.13 -8.89
C PHE A 199 -3.41 -7.27 -10.39
N GLY A 200 -4.45 -7.15 -11.21
CA GLY A 200 -4.35 -7.15 -12.67
C GLY A 200 -4.68 -8.52 -13.29
N GLU A 201 -3.90 -8.94 -14.27
CA GLU A 201 -4.19 -10.09 -15.15
C GLU A 201 -2.99 -11.04 -15.19
N TYR A 202 -3.20 -12.30 -14.77
CA TYR A 202 -2.20 -13.38 -14.76
C TYR A 202 -2.74 -14.66 -15.42
N ILE A 203 -3.37 -14.49 -16.60
CA ILE A 203 -3.92 -15.61 -17.38
C ILE A 203 -2.80 -16.59 -17.75
N ASP A 204 -3.03 -17.89 -17.55
CA ASP A 204 -2.08 -18.98 -17.78
C ASP A 204 -0.73 -18.84 -17.03
N ALA A 205 -0.68 -18.03 -15.97
CA ALA A 205 0.54 -17.85 -15.17
C ALA A 205 0.91 -19.11 -14.38
N ARG A 206 2.20 -19.27 -14.06
CA ARG A 206 2.72 -20.43 -13.34
C ARG A 206 3.20 -20.05 -11.95
N PHE A 207 2.48 -20.49 -10.92
CA PHE A 207 2.83 -20.37 -9.51
C PHE A 207 3.33 -21.70 -8.91
N ASP A 208 3.76 -22.64 -9.76
CA ASP A 208 4.15 -23.98 -9.33
C ASP A 208 5.30 -23.91 -8.29
N ASN A 209 5.15 -24.65 -7.19
CA ASN A 209 6.07 -24.69 -6.04
C ASN A 209 6.25 -23.38 -5.27
N SER A 210 5.40 -22.37 -5.50
CA SER A 210 5.48 -21.09 -4.82
C SER A 210 4.76 -21.10 -3.47
N THR A 211 5.15 -20.18 -2.59
CA THR A 211 4.49 -19.95 -1.30
C THR A 211 3.59 -18.73 -1.42
N LEU A 212 2.29 -18.85 -1.16
CA LEU A 212 1.29 -17.78 -1.25
C LEU A 212 0.58 -17.56 0.08
N ARG A 213 1.25 -17.87 1.19
CA ARG A 213 0.64 -17.86 2.52
C ARG A 213 0.12 -16.47 2.86
N GLY A 214 -1.17 -16.35 3.18
CA GLY A 214 -1.78 -15.05 3.51
C GLY A 214 -1.84 -14.03 2.36
N ALA A 215 -1.45 -14.41 1.13
CA ALA A 215 -1.47 -13.50 -0.01
C ALA A 215 -2.90 -13.11 -0.41
N HIS A 216 -3.05 -11.91 -0.96
CA HIS A 216 -4.30 -11.39 -1.51
C HIS A 216 -4.22 -11.41 -3.04
N ILE A 217 -4.96 -12.30 -3.69
CA ILE A 217 -4.95 -12.48 -5.15
C ILE A 217 -6.23 -11.88 -5.72
N ARG A 218 -6.20 -10.57 -5.97
CA ARG A 218 -7.27 -9.74 -6.55
C ARG A 218 -7.06 -9.53 -8.04
N SER A 219 -6.83 -10.63 -8.74
CA SER A 219 -6.39 -10.62 -10.14
C SER A 219 -7.02 -11.77 -10.90
N ASN A 220 -7.28 -11.59 -12.19
CA ASN A 220 -7.75 -12.69 -13.02
C ASN A 220 -6.63 -13.71 -13.25
N ILE A 221 -6.81 -14.91 -12.72
CA ILE A 221 -5.85 -16.02 -12.80
C ILE A 221 -6.39 -17.18 -13.66
N THR A 222 -7.24 -16.89 -14.65
CA THR A 222 -7.81 -17.91 -15.53
C THR A 222 -6.70 -18.77 -16.14
N GLY A 223 -6.79 -20.10 -15.97
CA GLY A 223 -5.79 -21.03 -16.51
C GLY A 223 -4.47 -21.09 -15.73
N ALA A 224 -4.28 -20.31 -14.66
CA ALA A 224 -3.06 -20.35 -13.87
C ALA A 224 -2.83 -21.70 -13.19
N HIS A 225 -1.56 -22.05 -12.98
CA HIS A 225 -1.13 -23.32 -12.39
C HIS A 225 -0.57 -23.12 -10.98
N PHE A 226 -0.94 -24.01 -10.06
CA PHE A 226 -0.54 -23.97 -8.64
C PHE A 226 0.01 -25.33 -8.17
N THR A 227 0.63 -26.10 -9.06
CA THR A 227 1.12 -27.44 -8.71
C THR A 227 2.11 -27.33 -7.57
N ASN A 228 1.84 -28.05 -6.46
CA ASN A 228 2.70 -28.07 -5.28
C ASN A 228 2.92 -26.68 -4.62
N ALA A 229 2.04 -25.71 -4.87
CA ALA A 229 2.07 -24.41 -4.19
C ALA A 229 1.48 -24.50 -2.77
N ASP A 230 1.93 -23.65 -1.85
CA ASP A 230 1.28 -23.46 -0.54
C ASP A 230 0.31 -22.29 -0.62
N LEU A 231 -0.99 -22.56 -0.59
CA LEU A 231 -2.07 -21.59 -0.63
C LEU A 231 -2.74 -21.35 0.74
N THR A 232 -2.02 -21.66 1.83
CA THR A 232 -2.57 -21.52 3.18
C THR A 232 -2.98 -20.08 3.46
N ASN A 233 -4.21 -19.85 3.92
CA ASN A 233 -4.77 -18.53 4.22
C ASN A 233 -4.81 -17.53 3.07
N THR A 234 -4.52 -17.95 1.83
CA THR A 234 -4.61 -17.07 0.65
C THR A 234 -6.05 -16.65 0.40
N ASP A 235 -6.25 -15.40 0.01
CA ASP A 235 -7.53 -14.88 -0.44
C ASP A 235 -7.59 -14.82 -1.97
N PHE A 236 -8.52 -15.57 -2.56
CA PHE A 236 -8.74 -15.63 -4.00
C PHE A 236 -10.10 -15.08 -4.43
N ARG A 237 -10.79 -14.32 -3.58
CA ARG A 237 -12.05 -13.66 -3.95
C ARG A 237 -11.87 -12.86 -5.26
N GLU A 238 -12.81 -13.03 -6.19
CA GLU A 238 -12.84 -12.41 -7.52
C GLU A 238 -11.71 -12.81 -8.50
N SER A 239 -10.84 -13.75 -8.12
CA SER A 239 -9.69 -14.13 -8.96
C SER A 239 -10.02 -15.06 -10.14
N GLY A 240 -11.16 -15.74 -10.07
CA GLY A 240 -11.52 -16.83 -10.97
C GLY A 240 -10.93 -18.20 -10.60
N ILE A 241 -10.35 -18.36 -9.40
CA ILE A 241 -9.81 -19.66 -8.97
C ILE A 241 -10.87 -20.77 -9.01
N THR A 242 -10.47 -21.94 -9.49
CA THR A 242 -11.33 -23.14 -9.56
C THR A 242 -10.93 -24.19 -8.54
N GLN A 243 -11.86 -25.06 -8.15
CA GLN A 243 -11.56 -26.20 -7.28
C GLN A 243 -10.46 -27.10 -7.88
N GLN A 244 -10.43 -27.27 -9.20
CA GLN A 244 -9.41 -28.07 -9.88
C GLN A 244 -7.99 -27.49 -9.71
N GLN A 245 -7.85 -26.17 -9.65
CA GLN A 245 -6.57 -25.51 -9.37
C GLN A 245 -6.18 -25.66 -7.90
N ILE A 246 -7.14 -25.50 -6.98
CA ILE A 246 -6.92 -25.71 -5.54
C ILE A 246 -6.47 -27.15 -5.26
N ASP A 247 -7.08 -28.14 -5.91
CA ASP A 247 -6.75 -29.56 -5.72
C ASP A 247 -5.31 -29.93 -6.18
N GLN A 248 -4.63 -29.06 -6.93
CA GLN A 248 -3.24 -29.24 -7.37
C GLN A 248 -2.21 -28.68 -6.37
N ALA A 249 -2.65 -27.86 -5.42
CA ALA A 249 -1.81 -27.25 -4.41
C ALA A 249 -1.29 -28.28 -3.40
N ALA A 250 -0.14 -28.00 -2.79
CA ALA A 250 0.39 -28.78 -1.69
C ALA A 250 -0.39 -28.57 -0.39
N ALA A 251 -0.88 -27.34 -0.17
CA ALA A 251 -1.67 -26.93 0.98
C ALA A 251 -2.65 -25.81 0.57
N ALA A 252 -3.82 -25.76 1.20
CA ALA A 252 -4.86 -24.76 0.96
C ALA A 252 -5.72 -24.52 2.22
N GLU A 253 -5.16 -24.78 3.40
CA GLU A 253 -5.87 -24.62 4.67
C GLU A 253 -6.20 -23.13 4.88
N GLY A 254 -7.43 -22.81 5.27
CA GLY A 254 -7.86 -21.42 5.46
C GLY A 254 -7.95 -20.56 4.20
N LEU A 255 -7.74 -21.12 3.00
CA LEU A 255 -7.96 -20.43 1.73
C LEU A 255 -9.40 -19.93 1.62
N ILE A 256 -9.57 -18.69 1.15
CA ILE A 256 -10.85 -18.13 0.74
C ILE A 256 -10.96 -18.29 -0.77
N ASN A 257 -12.01 -18.97 -1.24
CA ASN A 257 -12.18 -19.23 -2.67
C ASN A 257 -12.74 -18.02 -3.43
N ASN A 258 -12.92 -18.17 -4.76
CA ASN A 258 -13.44 -17.12 -5.63
C ASN A 258 -14.79 -16.52 -5.18
N GLU A 259 -15.60 -17.30 -4.48
CA GLU A 259 -16.95 -16.93 -4.04
C GLU A 259 -16.98 -16.46 -2.56
N GLY A 260 -15.82 -16.27 -1.93
CA GLY A 260 -15.73 -15.81 -0.54
C GLY A 260 -15.84 -16.91 0.51
N TYR A 261 -15.93 -18.19 0.15
CA TYR A 261 -16.04 -19.27 1.13
C TYR A 261 -14.68 -19.73 1.64
N VAL A 262 -14.60 -19.90 2.96
CA VAL A 262 -13.47 -20.52 3.66
C VAL A 262 -13.98 -21.69 4.49
N ARG A 263 -13.32 -22.85 4.37
CA ARG A 263 -13.75 -24.05 5.12
C ARG A 263 -13.49 -23.89 6.61
N GLN A 264 -12.23 -23.69 6.98
CA GLN A 264 -11.78 -23.53 8.37
C GLN A 264 -10.97 -22.23 8.44
N PHE A 265 -11.42 -21.26 9.22
CA PHE A 265 -10.70 -20.01 9.44
C PHE A 265 -9.87 -20.14 10.73
N ASN A 266 -8.61 -20.54 10.61
CA ASN A 266 -7.76 -20.80 11.76
C ASN A 266 -6.55 -19.86 11.78
N LEU A 267 -6.37 -19.15 12.89
CA LEU A 267 -5.13 -18.45 13.20
C LEU A 267 -4.50 -19.12 14.43
N GLY A 268 -3.35 -19.75 14.20
CA GLY A 268 -2.52 -20.34 15.23
C GLY A 268 -1.80 -19.28 16.07
N SER A 269 -0.94 -19.77 16.98
CA SER A 269 -0.19 -18.88 17.87
C SER A 269 0.84 -18.06 17.08
N GLY A 270 0.72 -16.73 17.17
CA GLY A 270 1.54 -15.77 16.44
C GLY A 270 1.11 -15.54 14.98
N ASP A 271 0.06 -16.20 14.50
CA ASP A 271 -0.44 -15.97 13.13
C ASP A 271 -1.15 -14.63 13.03
N SER A 272 -0.92 -13.93 11.92
CA SER A 272 -1.65 -12.72 11.55
C SER A 272 -2.40 -12.98 10.25
N ARG A 273 -3.59 -12.39 10.09
CA ARG A 273 -4.32 -12.41 8.83
C ARG A 273 -5.12 -11.15 8.64
N LEU A 274 -4.93 -10.54 7.48
CA LEU A 274 -5.73 -9.44 7.00
C LEU A 274 -6.90 -9.96 6.17
N ILE A 275 -8.08 -9.38 6.37
CA ILE A 275 -9.24 -9.50 5.50
C ILE A 275 -9.62 -8.10 5.08
N ASP A 276 -9.47 -7.82 3.79
CA ASP A 276 -9.91 -6.58 3.18
C ASP A 276 -11.42 -6.60 2.89
N ALA A 277 -12.01 -5.41 2.95
CA ALA A 277 -13.38 -5.20 2.55
C ALA A 277 -13.61 -5.60 1.08
N PRO A 278 -14.85 -5.99 0.75
CA PRO A 278 -15.33 -6.03 -0.62
C PRO A 278 -14.84 -4.83 -1.45
N SER A 279 -14.22 -5.11 -2.59
CA SER A 279 -13.74 -4.11 -3.54
C SER A 279 -14.84 -3.60 -4.47
N SER A 280 -15.98 -4.29 -4.50
CA SER A 280 -17.17 -3.96 -5.29
C SER A 280 -18.46 -4.39 -4.57
N ASP A 281 -19.61 -3.83 -4.98
CA ASP A 281 -20.93 -4.23 -4.46
C ASP A 281 -21.28 -5.70 -4.79
N ASP A 282 -20.62 -6.28 -5.78
CA ASP A 282 -20.84 -7.66 -6.22
C ASP A 282 -19.91 -8.66 -5.52
N GLU A 283 -18.91 -8.19 -4.77
CA GLU A 283 -17.99 -9.07 -4.04
C GLU A 283 -18.66 -9.66 -2.80
N ALA A 284 -18.68 -11.00 -2.73
CA ALA A 284 -19.23 -11.71 -1.60
C ALA A 284 -18.37 -11.52 -0.32
N PRO A 285 -19.01 -11.45 0.86
CA PRO A 285 -18.30 -11.45 2.12
C PRO A 285 -17.59 -12.77 2.38
N VAL A 286 -16.66 -12.77 3.34
CA VAL A 286 -15.99 -13.99 3.76
C VAL A 286 -16.97 -14.87 4.53
N THR A 287 -17.28 -16.04 4.00
CA THR A 287 -18.24 -16.98 4.58
C THR A 287 -17.53 -18.20 5.13
N VAL A 288 -17.53 -18.35 6.45
CA VAL A 288 -16.94 -19.49 7.16
C VAL A 288 -17.91 -20.68 7.13
N VAL A 289 -17.44 -21.84 6.68
CA VAL A 289 -18.30 -23.01 6.43
C VAL A 289 -18.29 -24.02 7.57
N GLU A 290 -17.11 -24.37 8.10
CA GLU A 290 -16.96 -25.46 9.07
C GLU A 290 -16.51 -25.00 10.46
N GLY A 291 -15.78 -23.89 10.58
CA GLY A 291 -15.36 -23.36 11.86
C GLY A 291 -14.36 -22.22 11.80
N MET A 292 -14.27 -21.46 12.89
CA MET A 292 -13.30 -20.39 13.09
C MET A 292 -12.59 -20.57 14.43
N ASN A 293 -11.26 -20.52 14.47
CA ASN A 293 -10.49 -20.64 15.70
C ASN A 293 -9.30 -19.68 15.70
N LEU A 294 -9.30 -18.75 16.65
CA LEU A 294 -8.27 -17.74 16.83
C LEU A 294 -7.54 -17.99 18.15
N ALA A 295 -6.22 -18.18 18.10
CA ALA A 295 -5.39 -18.32 19.29
C ALA A 295 -5.28 -17.00 20.09
N SER A 296 -4.93 -17.10 21.37
CA SER A 296 -4.83 -15.95 22.29
C SER A 296 -3.76 -14.91 21.92
N ASP A 297 -2.83 -15.25 21.04
CA ASP A 297 -1.77 -14.39 20.52
C ASP A 297 -1.81 -14.29 18.99
N SER A 298 -2.95 -14.63 18.39
CA SER A 298 -3.20 -14.39 16.97
C SER A 298 -3.70 -12.97 16.72
N HIS A 299 -3.57 -12.51 15.48
CA HIS A 299 -3.99 -11.17 15.06
C HIS A 299 -4.90 -11.26 13.83
N LEU A 300 -6.18 -10.91 14.00
CA LEU A 300 -7.12 -10.75 12.90
C LEU A 300 -7.26 -9.26 12.59
N GLN A 301 -6.82 -8.85 11.41
CA GLN A 301 -7.00 -7.50 10.90
C GLN A 301 -8.16 -7.47 9.91
N LEU A 302 -9.11 -6.55 10.08
CA LEU A 302 -10.19 -6.29 9.15
C LEU A 302 -10.02 -4.87 8.61
N LYS A 303 -9.91 -4.73 7.29
CA LYS A 303 -9.88 -3.42 6.65
C LYS A 303 -11.26 -3.11 6.09
N ALA A 304 -11.92 -2.06 6.57
CA ALA A 304 -13.28 -1.68 6.16
C ALA A 304 -13.30 -0.31 5.49
N VAL A 305 -13.97 -0.20 4.34
CA VAL A 305 -14.15 1.06 3.60
C VAL A 305 -15.54 1.63 3.87
N MET A 306 -15.64 2.82 4.46
CA MET A 306 -16.95 3.37 4.92
C MET A 306 -18.02 3.42 3.82
N HIS A 307 -17.66 3.68 2.56
CA HIS A 307 -18.60 4.01 1.49
C HIS A 307 -19.41 2.82 0.90
N TRP A 308 -19.05 1.57 1.19
CA TRP A 308 -19.63 0.39 0.51
C TRP A 308 -20.32 -0.64 1.43
N PHE A 309 -20.43 -0.36 2.74
CA PHE A 309 -20.94 -1.37 3.67
C PHE A 309 -22.47 -1.49 3.67
N ARG A 310 -22.96 -2.55 3.01
CA ARG A 310 -24.33 -3.06 3.19
C ARG A 310 -24.39 -4.49 3.71
N GLU A 311 -23.28 -5.21 3.71
CA GLU A 311 -23.18 -6.61 4.10
C GLU A 311 -22.08 -6.80 5.17
N PRO A 312 -22.18 -7.83 6.03
CA PRO A 312 -21.15 -8.16 7.02
C PRO A 312 -19.82 -8.56 6.35
N LEU A 313 -18.64 -8.24 6.93
CA LEU A 313 -17.36 -8.74 6.38
C LEU A 313 -17.24 -10.26 6.51
N ILE A 314 -17.64 -10.81 7.67
CA ILE A 314 -17.54 -12.23 7.98
C ILE A 314 -18.92 -12.78 8.33
N THR A 315 -19.29 -13.86 7.65
CA THR A 315 -20.56 -14.58 7.87
C THR A 315 -20.31 -16.08 8.08
N PHE A 316 -21.34 -16.83 8.48
CA PHE A 316 -21.26 -18.26 8.77
C PHE A 316 -22.35 -19.03 8.01
N ALA A 317 -21.97 -20.04 7.24
CA ALA A 317 -22.87 -20.71 6.30
C ALA A 317 -23.90 -21.64 6.96
N SER A 318 -23.51 -22.31 8.05
CA SER A 318 -24.33 -23.35 8.70
C SER A 318 -24.72 -22.93 10.11
N PRO A 319 -25.95 -23.22 10.58
CA PRO A 319 -26.30 -23.03 11.99
C PRO A 319 -25.33 -23.76 12.92
N ASP A 320 -25.03 -23.15 14.06
CA ASP A 320 -24.12 -23.68 15.08
C ASP A 320 -22.68 -23.91 14.56
N THR A 321 -22.21 -23.11 13.60
CA THR A 321 -20.80 -23.16 13.15
C THR A 321 -19.90 -22.81 14.34
N PRO A 322 -18.94 -23.68 14.74
CA PRO A 322 -18.13 -23.44 15.92
C PRO A 322 -17.17 -22.27 15.72
N VAL A 323 -17.20 -21.32 16.65
CA VAL A 323 -16.32 -20.15 16.67
C VAL A 323 -15.63 -20.03 18.02
N SER A 324 -14.30 -20.02 18.03
CA SER A 324 -13.48 -19.80 19.21
C SER A 324 -12.63 -18.55 18.99
N LEU A 325 -12.91 -17.49 19.76
CA LEU A 325 -12.23 -16.20 19.64
C LEU A 325 -11.22 -15.99 20.78
N GLY A 326 -10.08 -15.42 20.43
CA GLY A 326 -8.99 -14.97 21.29
C GLY A 326 -8.10 -14.00 20.52
N GLY A 327 -7.02 -13.50 21.13
CA GLY A 327 -6.06 -12.65 20.46
C GLY A 327 -6.58 -11.24 20.18
N THR A 328 -5.97 -10.57 19.22
CA THR A 328 -6.28 -9.18 18.87
C THR A 328 -7.17 -9.14 17.63
N LEU A 329 -8.28 -8.40 17.72
CA LEU A 329 -9.02 -7.92 16.57
C LEU A 329 -8.60 -6.48 16.30
N GLU A 330 -7.98 -6.23 15.15
CA GLU A 330 -7.74 -4.89 14.65
C GLU A 330 -8.70 -4.57 13.51
N ILE A 331 -9.36 -3.43 13.58
CA ILE A 331 -10.21 -2.91 12.51
C ILE A 331 -9.57 -1.63 12.01
N GLU A 332 -9.14 -1.63 10.75
CA GLU A 332 -8.67 -0.44 10.06
C GLU A 332 -9.82 0.11 9.21
N ILE A 333 -10.30 1.31 9.54
CA ILE A 333 -11.28 2.03 8.72
C ILE A 333 -10.52 2.89 7.72
N VAL A 334 -10.79 2.67 6.44
CA VAL A 334 -10.25 3.47 5.34
C VAL A 334 -11.35 4.34 4.74
N SER A 335 -11.05 5.61 4.55
CA SER A 335 -11.84 6.49 3.70
C SER A 335 -11.28 6.45 2.29
N LEU A 336 -12.15 6.41 1.29
CA LEU A 336 -11.79 6.84 -0.06
C LEU A 336 -11.95 8.36 -0.07
N ASP A 337 -11.04 9.05 -0.76
CA ASP A 337 -10.99 10.51 -0.80
C ASP A 337 -12.37 11.12 -1.12
N ASP A 338 -12.67 12.29 -0.54
CA ASP A 338 -13.87 13.12 -0.79
C ASP A 338 -15.19 12.74 -0.06
N ILE A 339 -15.15 12.23 1.17
CA ILE A 339 -16.38 11.89 1.93
C ILE A 339 -16.52 12.67 3.23
N ASP A 340 -17.65 13.36 3.39
CA ASP A 340 -17.97 14.05 4.64
C ASP A 340 -18.28 13.01 5.70
N PHE A 341 -17.31 12.77 6.57
CA PHE A 341 -17.48 11.85 7.69
C PHE A 341 -18.71 12.20 8.53
N LEU A 342 -19.15 13.46 8.50
CA LEU A 342 -20.37 13.93 9.14
C LEU A 342 -21.64 13.19 8.66
N PHE A 343 -21.72 12.79 7.39
CA PHE A 343 -22.81 11.94 6.90
C PHE A 343 -22.86 10.58 7.57
N TRP A 344 -21.75 10.15 8.18
CA TRP A 344 -21.62 8.84 8.78
C TRP A 344 -21.83 8.84 10.29
N ASP A 345 -22.01 10.00 10.94
CA ASP A 345 -22.27 10.01 12.39
C ASP A 345 -23.47 9.14 12.74
N ASN A 346 -23.32 8.31 13.77
CA ASN A 346 -24.27 7.26 14.16
C ASN A 346 -24.52 6.17 13.11
N THR A 347 -23.65 6.01 12.12
CA THR A 347 -23.73 4.88 11.19
C THR A 347 -23.20 3.61 11.84
N THR A 348 -23.96 2.54 11.70
CA THR A 348 -23.60 1.23 12.23
C THR A 348 -23.02 0.36 11.12
N ILE A 349 -21.82 -0.16 11.34
CA ILE A 349 -21.13 -1.08 10.44
C ILE A 349 -21.25 -2.48 11.02
N GLN A 350 -21.62 -3.45 10.18
CA GLN A 350 -21.64 -4.86 10.56
C GLN A 350 -20.33 -5.52 10.13
N PHE A 351 -19.51 -5.93 11.08
CA PHE A 351 -18.26 -6.64 10.83
C PHE A 351 -18.48 -8.15 10.75
N PHE A 352 -19.36 -8.65 11.63
CA PHE A 352 -19.69 -10.06 11.72
C PHE A 352 -21.21 -10.27 11.66
N ASP A 353 -21.64 -11.37 11.06
CA ASP A 353 -22.99 -11.89 11.24
C ASP A 353 -22.95 -13.15 12.12
N TRP A 354 -23.24 -13.00 13.40
CA TRP A 354 -23.20 -14.11 14.36
C TRP A 354 -24.41 -15.04 14.31
N ASN A 355 -25.42 -14.81 13.45
CA ASN A 355 -26.70 -15.55 13.50
C ASN A 355 -26.54 -17.07 13.38
N ASN A 356 -25.50 -17.53 12.69
CA ASN A 356 -25.21 -18.95 12.46
C ASN A 356 -23.97 -19.45 13.23
N ALA A 357 -23.39 -18.63 14.11
CA ALA A 357 -22.17 -18.97 14.85
C ALA A 357 -22.49 -19.42 16.29
N ASP A 358 -21.84 -20.51 16.73
CA ASP A 358 -21.73 -20.88 18.14
C ASP A 358 -20.43 -20.29 18.71
N VAL A 359 -20.52 -19.04 19.16
CA VAL A 359 -19.36 -18.26 19.60
C VAL A 359 -18.98 -18.61 21.04
N THR A 360 -17.71 -18.96 21.21
CA THR A 360 -17.05 -19.20 22.50
C THR A 360 -15.80 -18.35 22.63
N GLY A 361 -15.47 -17.94 23.86
CA GLY A 361 -14.39 -16.98 24.10
C GLY A 361 -14.75 -15.57 23.63
N TRP A 362 -13.74 -14.70 23.59
CA TRP A 362 -13.83 -13.35 23.04
C TRP A 362 -12.42 -12.84 22.72
N PHE A 363 -12.31 -11.83 21.87
CA PHE A 363 -11.04 -11.16 21.61
C PHE A 363 -10.44 -10.62 22.92
N ASP A 364 -9.14 -10.84 23.11
CA ASP A 364 -8.38 -10.34 24.25
C ASP A 364 -8.16 -8.82 24.15
N GLU A 365 -8.05 -8.32 22.92
CA GLU A 365 -7.91 -6.90 22.60
C GLU A 365 -8.70 -6.56 21.33
N ILE A 366 -9.35 -5.38 21.32
CA ILE A 366 -10.02 -4.82 20.14
C ILE A 366 -9.43 -3.44 19.90
N ILE A 367 -8.83 -3.26 18.72
CA ILE A 367 -8.24 -2.02 18.25
C ILE A 367 -9.07 -1.55 17.06
N ILE A 368 -9.52 -0.30 17.07
CA ILE A 368 -10.16 0.30 15.91
C ILE A 368 -9.36 1.54 15.52
N ASN A 369 -8.67 1.43 14.40
CA ASN A 369 -7.91 2.50 13.77
C ASN A 369 -8.85 3.21 12.81
N THR A 370 -9.25 4.43 13.15
CA THR A 370 -10.07 5.29 12.30
C THR A 370 -9.34 6.62 12.10
N PRO A 371 -9.37 7.22 10.90
CA PRO A 371 -8.76 8.53 10.67
C PRO A 371 -9.32 9.57 11.64
N ILE A 372 -10.62 9.48 11.95
CA ILE A 372 -11.33 10.43 12.81
C ILE A 372 -12.42 9.73 13.63
N GLY A 373 -12.94 10.41 14.65
CA GLY A 373 -14.07 9.91 15.45
C GLY A 373 -13.72 8.69 16.31
N THR A 374 -14.74 8.00 16.79
CA THR A 374 -14.62 6.77 17.59
C THR A 374 -15.69 5.76 17.19
N PHE A 375 -15.49 4.50 17.55
CA PHE A 375 -16.49 3.45 17.36
C PHE A 375 -17.01 2.96 18.72
N ASP A 376 -18.32 2.92 18.87
CA ASP A 376 -18.99 2.19 19.93
C ASP A 376 -19.04 0.71 19.53
N THR A 377 -18.25 -0.11 20.22
CA THR A 377 -18.12 -1.55 19.97
C THR A 377 -18.99 -2.40 20.91
N THR A 378 -19.91 -1.79 21.68
CA THR A 378 -20.70 -2.51 22.69
C THR A 378 -21.57 -3.61 22.10
N SER A 379 -22.00 -3.47 20.84
CA SER A 379 -22.81 -4.45 20.11
C SER A 379 -22.00 -5.52 19.37
N LEU A 380 -20.67 -5.37 19.28
CA LEU A 380 -19.82 -6.25 18.47
C LEU A 380 -19.90 -7.71 18.92
N ALA A 381 -20.06 -7.93 20.23
CA ALA A 381 -20.21 -9.26 20.82
C ALA A 381 -21.61 -9.86 20.67
N THR A 382 -22.64 -9.03 20.47
CA THR A 382 -24.03 -9.50 20.43
C THR A 382 -24.55 -9.69 19.02
N ASP A 383 -24.22 -8.78 18.11
CA ASP A 383 -24.71 -8.80 16.73
C ASP A 383 -23.62 -8.49 15.69
N GLY A 384 -22.38 -8.32 16.13
CA GLY A 384 -21.24 -8.13 15.23
C GLY A 384 -21.13 -6.73 14.66
N THR A 385 -21.84 -5.77 15.24
CA THR A 385 -21.84 -4.38 14.78
C THR A 385 -21.01 -3.44 15.65
N ALA A 386 -20.50 -2.36 15.06
CA ALA A 386 -20.02 -1.20 15.80
C ALA A 386 -20.55 0.10 15.16
N THR A 387 -20.83 1.09 16.00
CA THR A 387 -21.43 2.36 15.56
C THR A 387 -20.39 3.47 15.57
N PHE A 388 -20.21 4.13 14.43
CA PHE A 388 -19.35 5.28 14.30
C PHE A 388 -19.95 6.50 15.01
N ASN A 389 -19.11 7.23 15.74
CA ASN A 389 -19.48 8.40 16.51
C ASN A 389 -18.44 9.52 16.32
N LEU A 390 -18.90 10.69 15.89
CA LEU A 390 -18.08 11.90 15.70
C LEU A 390 -18.02 12.82 16.92
N SER A 391 -18.53 12.36 18.07
CA SER A 391 -18.80 13.18 19.26
C SER A 391 -17.59 13.84 19.96
N ASN A 392 -16.40 13.80 19.38
CA ASN A 392 -15.17 14.42 19.88
C ASN A 392 -14.51 15.43 18.92
N ILE A 393 -15.16 15.80 17.81
CA ILE A 393 -14.64 16.84 16.93
C ILE A 393 -14.62 18.19 17.68
N ILE A 394 -13.49 18.88 17.63
CA ILE A 394 -13.37 20.23 18.16
C ILE A 394 -13.79 21.22 17.06
N PRO A 395 -14.81 22.06 17.26
CA PRO A 395 -15.19 23.03 16.23
C PRO A 395 -14.02 23.95 15.88
N GLY A 396 -13.62 23.98 14.61
CA GLY A 396 -12.43 24.70 14.18
C GLY A 396 -11.20 23.86 13.86
N ASP A 397 -11.21 22.57 14.20
CA ASP A 397 -10.12 21.62 13.93
C ASP A 397 -10.35 20.99 12.55
N ALA A 398 -9.86 21.63 11.49
CA ALA A 398 -10.11 21.21 10.11
C ALA A 398 -9.32 19.97 9.72
N ASN A 399 -8.11 19.80 10.26
CA ASN A 399 -7.26 18.63 9.97
C ASN A 399 -7.53 17.45 10.93
N LEU A 400 -8.36 17.66 11.95
CA LEU A 400 -8.81 16.68 12.94
C LEU A 400 -7.65 16.06 13.74
N ASP A 401 -6.58 16.82 13.97
CA ASP A 401 -5.44 16.41 14.77
C ASP A 401 -5.68 16.52 16.29
N ASN A 402 -6.92 16.84 16.69
CA ASN A 402 -7.38 17.12 18.04
C ASN A 402 -6.86 18.43 18.60
N THR A 403 -6.33 19.32 17.76
CA THR A 403 -5.90 20.66 18.14
C THR A 403 -6.46 21.69 17.17
N VAL A 404 -6.89 22.85 17.68
CA VAL A 404 -7.29 23.96 16.82
C VAL A 404 -6.14 24.97 16.76
N ASP A 405 -5.43 25.03 15.64
CA ASP A 405 -4.23 25.85 15.49
C ASP A 405 -4.12 26.57 14.13
N LEU A 406 -2.90 27.01 13.78
CA LEU A 406 -2.65 27.76 12.55
C LEU A 406 -2.78 26.91 11.29
N LEU A 407 -2.64 25.59 11.38
CA LEU A 407 -2.84 24.66 10.28
C LEU A 407 -4.32 24.62 9.88
N ASP A 408 -5.23 24.60 10.85
CA ASP A 408 -6.67 24.68 10.57
C ASP A 408 -7.07 26.01 9.96
N LEU A 409 -6.45 27.09 10.45
CA LEU A 409 -6.67 28.42 9.89
C LEU A 409 -6.17 28.48 8.45
N ALA A 410 -5.05 27.81 8.13
CA ALA A 410 -4.52 27.76 6.77
C ALA A 410 -5.47 27.01 5.83
N ILE A 411 -6.04 25.90 6.30
CA ILE A 411 -7.04 25.10 5.56
C ILE A 411 -8.30 25.92 5.28
N LEU A 412 -8.87 26.57 6.31
CA LEU A 412 -10.03 27.44 6.15
C LEU A 412 -9.71 28.61 5.19
N ALA A 413 -8.53 29.23 5.34
CA ALA A 413 -8.15 30.37 4.52
C ALA A 413 -7.98 30.00 3.03
N ASP A 414 -7.50 28.79 2.73
CA ASP A 414 -7.34 28.31 1.36
C ASP A 414 -8.70 28.12 0.66
N SER A 415 -9.72 27.77 1.43
CA SER A 415 -11.09 27.53 0.94
C SER A 415 -12.04 28.70 1.16
N PHE A 416 -11.57 29.82 1.71
CA PHE A 416 -12.43 30.94 2.10
C PHE A 416 -13.20 31.51 0.91
N ASN A 417 -14.49 31.81 1.12
CA ASN A 417 -15.43 32.27 0.09
C ASN A 417 -15.83 31.18 -0.92
N THR A 418 -15.61 29.89 -0.59
CA THR A 418 -16.32 28.76 -1.21
C THR A 418 -17.80 28.85 -0.85
N SER A 419 -18.67 28.66 -1.84
CA SER A 419 -20.11 28.77 -1.70
C SER A 419 -20.78 27.61 -2.42
N ASP A 420 -21.52 26.79 -1.68
CA ASP A 420 -22.09 25.51 -2.11
C ASP A 420 -20.98 24.50 -2.45
N ASP A 421 -20.86 23.42 -1.65
CA ASP A 421 -19.82 22.36 -1.74
C ASP A 421 -18.60 22.55 -0.81
N ALA A 422 -18.77 23.25 0.31
CA ALA A 422 -17.79 23.23 1.41
C ALA A 422 -18.02 22.03 2.35
N TYR A 423 -16.93 21.57 2.94
CA TYR A 423 -16.85 20.45 3.88
C TYR A 423 -16.05 20.84 5.13
N TRP A 424 -16.13 20.03 6.18
CA TRP A 424 -15.38 20.23 7.42
C TRP A 424 -13.87 20.45 7.21
N TRP A 425 -13.22 19.59 6.42
CA TRP A 425 -11.77 19.70 6.11
C TRP A 425 -11.44 20.82 5.11
N THR A 426 -12.44 21.53 4.59
CA THR A 426 -12.22 22.79 3.88
C THR A 426 -12.45 24.00 4.78
N GLY A 427 -12.86 23.77 6.04
CA GLY A 427 -13.10 24.81 7.03
C GLY A 427 -14.55 25.30 7.10
N ASP A 428 -15.53 24.54 6.62
CA ASP A 428 -16.95 24.75 6.96
C ASP A 428 -17.25 24.05 8.29
N PHE A 429 -17.22 24.82 9.38
CA PHE A 429 -17.39 24.29 10.73
C PHE A 429 -18.82 24.43 11.26
N ASN A 430 -19.70 25.09 10.48
CA ASN A 430 -21.10 25.32 10.83
C ASN A 430 -22.08 24.54 9.95
N GLU A 431 -21.56 23.89 8.90
CA GLU A 431 -22.24 22.98 7.99
C GLU A 431 -23.32 23.66 7.13
N ASP A 432 -23.11 24.93 6.78
CA ASP A 432 -24.00 25.65 5.86
C ASP A 432 -23.58 25.56 4.39
N LEU A 433 -22.58 24.72 4.09
CA LEU A 433 -21.99 24.48 2.78
C LEU A 433 -21.21 25.68 2.22
N ALA A 434 -20.86 26.64 3.07
CA ALA A 434 -19.97 27.75 2.73
C ALA A 434 -18.80 27.83 3.71
N VAL A 435 -17.65 28.33 3.23
CA VAL A 435 -16.52 28.69 4.11
C VAL A 435 -16.47 30.20 4.21
N ASP A 436 -16.95 30.76 5.32
CA ASP A 436 -17.06 32.20 5.49
C ASP A 436 -16.62 32.72 6.88
N LEU A 437 -17.03 33.95 7.22
CA LEU A 437 -16.64 34.58 8.48
C LEU A 437 -17.27 33.90 9.70
N LEU A 438 -18.36 33.15 9.54
CA LEU A 438 -18.99 32.35 10.58
C LEU A 438 -18.10 31.18 10.96
N ASP A 439 -17.48 30.50 9.99
CA ASP A 439 -16.56 29.40 10.27
C ASP A 439 -15.25 29.91 10.87
N LEU A 440 -14.74 31.04 10.37
CA LEU A 440 -13.60 31.69 10.99
C LEU A 440 -13.91 32.07 12.45
N SER A 441 -15.16 32.43 12.77
CA SER A 441 -15.56 32.75 14.14
C SER A 441 -15.61 31.51 15.04
N ILE A 442 -15.97 30.34 14.49
CA ILE A 442 -15.96 29.06 15.19
C ILE A 442 -14.53 28.62 15.47
N LEU A 443 -13.65 28.66 14.46
CA LEU A 443 -12.23 28.37 14.63
C LEU A 443 -11.60 29.31 15.67
N ALA A 444 -11.83 30.62 15.53
CA ALA A 444 -11.28 31.60 16.45
C ALA A 444 -11.79 31.41 17.90
N ALA A 445 -13.02 30.94 18.08
CA ALA A 445 -13.58 30.67 19.41
C ALA A 445 -12.93 29.47 20.10
N ASN A 446 -12.39 28.53 19.33
CA ASN A 446 -11.77 27.30 19.83
C ASN A 446 -10.23 27.28 19.65
N PHE A 447 -9.63 28.33 19.11
CA PHE A 447 -8.19 28.38 18.86
C PHE A 447 -7.36 28.11 20.12
N GLY A 448 -6.42 27.16 20.01
CA GLY A 448 -5.57 26.69 21.10
C GLY A 448 -6.20 25.63 22.00
N THR A 449 -7.39 25.12 21.66
CA THR A 449 -7.96 23.94 22.31
C THR A 449 -7.24 22.68 21.83
N THR A 450 -7.03 21.73 22.75
CA THR A 450 -6.38 20.45 22.46
C THR A 450 -7.07 19.33 23.25
N ASN A 451 -7.59 18.30 22.58
CA ASN A 451 -8.07 17.09 23.24
C ASN A 451 -6.91 16.09 23.36
N VAL A 452 -6.34 15.97 24.56
CA VAL A 452 -5.38 14.89 24.85
C VAL A 452 -6.19 13.66 25.26
N PRO A 453 -6.09 12.51 24.55
CA PRO A 453 -6.71 11.27 25.00
C PRO A 453 -6.25 10.96 26.43
N ALA A 454 -7.18 10.63 27.32
CA ALA A 454 -6.79 10.17 28.65
C ALA A 454 -5.82 8.99 28.49
N PRO A 455 -4.67 8.97 29.20
CA PRO A 455 -3.78 7.82 29.12
C PRO A 455 -4.58 6.58 29.49
N ALA A 456 -4.54 5.55 28.64
CA ALA A 456 -5.29 4.32 28.84
C ALA A 456 -5.09 3.83 30.27
N THR A 457 -6.11 4.01 31.11
CA THR A 457 -6.12 3.43 32.44
C THR A 457 -6.21 1.92 32.24
N LEU A 458 -5.08 1.23 32.39
CA LEU A 458 -5.04 -0.19 32.74
C LEU A 458 -5.97 -0.39 33.93
N THR A 459 -7.21 -0.78 33.66
CA THR A 459 -8.15 -1.16 34.70
C THR A 459 -7.70 -2.53 35.19
N ILE A 460 -6.88 -2.52 36.25
CA ILE A 460 -6.66 -3.67 37.12
C ILE A 460 -8.00 -3.92 37.87
N SER A 461 -9.00 -4.43 37.15
CA SER A 461 -10.31 -4.77 37.68
C SER A 461 -10.59 -6.27 37.60
N ALA A 462 -9.57 -7.10 37.36
CA ALA A 462 -9.67 -8.56 37.37
C ALA A 462 -9.13 -9.22 38.67
N LEU A 463 -8.54 -8.47 39.62
CA LEU A 463 -7.94 -9.06 40.84
C LEU A 463 -8.76 -8.92 42.13
N ALA A 464 -9.97 -8.37 42.09
CA ALA A 464 -10.80 -8.19 43.29
C ALA A 464 -11.97 -9.18 43.43
N LEU A 465 -12.23 -10.04 42.43
CA LEU A 465 -13.33 -11.03 42.48
C LEU A 465 -12.91 -12.49 42.69
N MET A 466 -11.64 -12.77 43.00
CA MET A 466 -11.14 -14.12 43.34
C MET A 466 -10.66 -14.27 44.80
N ILE A 467 -11.27 -13.58 45.77
CA ILE A 467 -10.99 -13.83 47.21
C ILE A 467 -12.24 -14.25 48.02
N THR A 468 -13.44 -14.32 47.45
CA THR A 468 -14.65 -14.77 48.20
C THR A 468 -15.24 -16.11 47.77
N ALA A 469 -14.72 -16.79 46.75
CA ALA A 469 -15.15 -18.15 46.38
C ALA A 469 -14.31 -19.27 47.04
N ARG A 470 -13.95 -19.14 48.32
CA ARG A 470 -13.54 -20.27 49.18
C ARG A 470 -13.92 -20.00 50.63
N ARG A 471 -15.21 -20.16 50.96
CA ARG A 471 -15.72 -20.59 52.28
C ARG A 471 -17.24 -20.77 52.22
N ASN A 472 -17.67 -21.97 51.85
CA ASN A 472 -18.57 -22.87 52.59
C ASN A 472 -18.99 -24.03 51.71
#